data_AF-A0A7C2PF49-F1
#
_entry.id   AF-A0A7C2PF49-F1
#
_cell.length_a   1.000
_cell.length_b   1.000
_cell.length_c   1.000
_cell.angle_alpha   90.00
_cell.angle_beta   90.00
_cell.angle_gamma   90.00
#
_symmetry.space_group_name_H-M   'P 1'
#
loop_
_entity.id
_entity.type
_entity.pdbx_description
1 polymer ?
#
loop_
_entity_poly.entity_id
_entity_poly.type
_entity_poly.pdbx_seq_one_letter_code
_entity_poly.pdbx_strand_id
1 'polypeptide(L)'
;MKLEGQIPFLTDSLGKVSKKYLEGVYSIKVEEANYKPIYETFDIKPLEVTTKNFTIVPVEGEIIGRVIDAKTLSPLLATVEIYDSTGNLIETMNTSEKGEFSLRLKEGLYKVKAQAEKYIPYETNFVIEGGKKTTKDIALLKKKMVFTFRNIYFEFNKADIKPESYPVLDSIALFLKEYPNVKVEIGGHTDSRGSDAYNLKLSQARANAVREYLIKVHNISPDRLIAKGYGERRLVVYPEKTEEDYQMNRRVEFTILGTIE
;
A
#
# COMPACT_ATOMS: atom_id res chain seq x y z
N MET A 1 40.29 -36.32 -19.92
CA MET A 1 39.08 -36.21 -20.75
C MET A 1 38.05 -35.44 -19.93
N LYS A 2 37.87 -34.14 -20.20
CA LYS A 2 36.82 -33.34 -19.55
C LYS A 2 35.48 -33.81 -20.14
N LEU A 3 34.69 -34.54 -19.36
CA LEU A 3 33.29 -34.82 -19.70
C LEU A 3 32.48 -33.54 -19.43
N GLU A 4 32.50 -32.63 -20.39
CA GLU A 4 31.49 -31.57 -20.48
C GLU A 4 30.17 -32.23 -20.94
N GLY A 5 29.12 -32.07 -20.13
CA GLY A 5 27.76 -32.52 -20.45
C GLY A 5 27.30 -33.75 -19.66
N GLN A 6 26.98 -33.58 -18.38
CA GLN A 6 26.09 -34.53 -17.69
C GLN A 6 24.64 -34.08 -17.82
N ILE A 7 23.77 -35.05 -18.11
CA ILE A 7 22.32 -34.88 -18.17
C ILE A 7 21.82 -34.55 -16.76
N PRO A 8 21.04 -33.46 -16.57
CA PRO A 8 20.45 -33.16 -15.28
C PRO A 8 19.59 -34.33 -14.79
N PHE A 9 19.67 -34.64 -13.51
CA PHE A 9 18.83 -35.66 -12.87
C PHE A 9 18.09 -35.04 -11.68
N LEU A 10 16.82 -35.42 -11.54
CA LEU A 10 15.98 -34.99 -10.43
C LEU A 10 16.19 -35.91 -9.22
N THR A 11 16.02 -35.35 -8.04
CA THR A 11 15.89 -36.12 -6.80
C THR A 11 14.51 -36.78 -6.72
N ASP A 12 14.39 -37.81 -5.87
CA ASP A 12 13.10 -38.36 -5.49
C ASP A 12 12.33 -37.39 -4.54
N SER A 13 11.12 -37.77 -4.14
CA SER A 13 10.29 -36.97 -3.23
C SER A 13 10.88 -36.76 -1.83
N LEU A 14 11.98 -37.47 -1.50
CA LEU A 14 12.73 -37.33 -0.26
C LEU A 14 14.05 -36.58 -0.46
N GLY A 15 14.29 -36.02 -1.65
CA GLY A 15 15.50 -35.27 -1.98
C GLY A 15 16.73 -36.15 -2.24
N LYS A 16 16.57 -37.46 -2.48
CA LYS A 16 17.68 -38.39 -2.70
C LYS A 16 17.87 -38.71 -4.17
N VAL A 17 19.12 -38.97 -4.55
CA VAL A 17 19.47 -39.51 -5.87
C VAL A 17 20.70 -40.40 -5.75
N SER A 18 20.72 -41.50 -6.50
CA SER A 18 21.85 -42.43 -6.58
C SER A 18 22.22 -42.67 -8.04
N LYS A 19 23.52 -42.57 -8.35
CA LYS A 19 24.07 -42.77 -9.69
C LYS A 19 25.39 -43.54 -9.58
N LYS A 20 25.68 -44.38 -10.57
CA LYS A 20 26.96 -45.08 -10.71
C LYS A 20 27.86 -44.30 -11.65
N TYR A 21 29.10 -44.08 -11.24
CA TYR A 21 30.13 -43.40 -12.02
C TYR A 21 31.36 -44.30 -12.14
N LEU A 22 32.15 -44.10 -13.19
CA LEU A 22 33.49 -44.69 -13.27
C LEU A 22 34.43 -43.95 -12.31
N GLU A 23 35.58 -44.56 -12.00
CA GLU A 23 36.63 -43.90 -11.23
C GLU A 23 37.03 -42.55 -11.85
N GLY A 24 37.23 -41.54 -10.99
CA GLY A 24 37.69 -40.22 -11.39
C GLY A 24 37.03 -39.07 -10.65
N VAL A 25 37.41 -37.85 -11.01
CA VAL A 25 36.94 -36.62 -10.38
C VAL A 25 35.76 -36.03 -11.15
N TYR A 26 34.66 -35.80 -10.45
CA TYR A 26 33.43 -35.21 -10.98
C TYR A 26 33.08 -33.92 -10.25
N SER A 27 32.30 -33.05 -10.87
CA SER A 27 31.65 -31.92 -10.22
C SER A 27 30.14 -32.05 -10.35
N ILE A 28 29.42 -31.86 -9.25
CA ILE A 28 27.96 -31.73 -9.26
C ILE A 28 27.57 -30.28 -9.06
N LYS A 29 26.49 -29.89 -9.72
CA LYS A 29 25.73 -28.67 -9.42
C LYS A 29 24.39 -29.10 -8.82
N VAL A 30 24.10 -28.64 -7.61
CA VAL A 30 22.79 -28.76 -6.99
C VAL A 30 22.10 -27.42 -7.13
N GLU A 31 20.94 -27.40 -7.78
CA GLU A 31 20.16 -26.19 -7.97
C GLU A 31 18.66 -26.48 -7.77
N GLU A 32 17.97 -25.48 -7.24
CA GLU A 32 16.53 -25.46 -7.06
C GLU A 32 16.09 -24.00 -7.28
N ALA A 33 14.88 -23.78 -7.79
CA ALA A 33 14.37 -22.43 -8.02
C ALA A 33 14.38 -21.64 -6.70
N ASN A 34 14.93 -20.41 -6.73
CA ASN A 34 15.04 -19.53 -5.57
C ASN A 34 15.98 -20.00 -4.45
N TYR A 35 16.92 -20.91 -4.75
CA TYR A 35 18.02 -21.27 -3.86
C TYR A 35 19.38 -20.98 -4.51
N LYS A 36 20.40 -20.70 -3.69
CA LYS A 36 21.78 -20.53 -4.15
C LYS A 36 22.30 -21.88 -4.67
N PRO A 37 22.79 -21.96 -5.91
CA PRO A 37 23.33 -23.20 -6.44
C PRO A 37 24.60 -23.60 -5.69
N ILE A 38 24.74 -24.89 -5.42
CA ILE A 38 25.92 -25.47 -4.77
C ILE A 38 26.72 -26.21 -5.83
N TYR A 39 28.03 -25.96 -5.87
CA TYR A 39 28.97 -26.71 -6.69
C TYR A 39 29.93 -27.45 -5.77
N GLU A 40 30.08 -28.75 -5.97
CA GLU A 40 31.03 -29.54 -5.21
C GLU A 40 31.70 -30.58 -6.12
N THR A 41 32.93 -30.93 -5.79
CA THR A 41 33.72 -31.93 -6.50
C THR A 41 33.84 -33.21 -5.68
N PHE A 42 33.85 -34.34 -6.36
CA PHE A 42 33.96 -35.67 -5.77
C PHE A 42 35.03 -36.45 -6.50
N ASP A 43 35.83 -37.18 -5.75
CA ASP A 43 36.72 -38.20 -6.26
C ASP A 43 36.07 -39.57 -6.04
N ILE A 44 35.70 -40.24 -7.13
CA ILE A 44 35.05 -41.55 -7.10
C ILE A 44 36.13 -42.62 -7.23
N LYS A 45 36.20 -43.50 -6.25
CA LYS A 45 37.12 -44.64 -6.24
C LYS A 45 36.42 -45.93 -6.66
N PRO A 46 37.15 -46.91 -7.23
CA PRO A 46 36.58 -48.20 -7.60
C PRO A 46 35.94 -48.91 -6.41
N LEU A 47 34.73 -49.45 -6.61
CA LEU A 47 33.99 -50.27 -5.64
C LEU A 47 33.60 -49.55 -4.33
N GLU A 48 33.73 -48.22 -4.25
CA GLU A 48 33.31 -47.42 -3.10
C GLU A 48 31.95 -46.72 -3.33
N VAL A 49 31.21 -46.51 -2.24
CA VAL A 49 30.00 -45.67 -2.23
C VAL A 49 30.32 -44.36 -1.51
N THR A 50 30.19 -43.25 -2.22
CA THR A 50 30.31 -41.90 -1.64
C THR A 50 28.92 -41.30 -1.43
N THR A 51 28.61 -40.94 -0.18
CA THR A 51 27.36 -40.24 0.17
C THR A 51 27.65 -38.78 0.49
N LYS A 52 26.86 -37.88 -0.10
CA LYS A 52 26.98 -36.43 0.10
C LYS A 52 25.60 -35.83 0.35
N ASN A 53 25.54 -34.95 1.34
CA ASN A 53 24.34 -34.23 1.72
C ASN A 53 24.54 -32.75 1.42
N PHE A 54 23.55 -32.14 0.78
CA PHE A 54 23.57 -30.72 0.44
C PHE A 54 22.47 -30.00 1.20
N THR A 55 22.81 -28.85 1.78
CA THR A 55 21.86 -27.93 2.40
C THR A 55 21.79 -26.69 1.53
N ILE A 56 20.74 -26.58 0.73
CA ILE A 56 20.51 -25.41 -0.13
C ILE A 56 20.02 -24.22 0.70
N VAL A 57 20.50 -23.02 0.36
CA VAL A 57 20.15 -21.76 1.06
C VAL A 57 19.25 -20.93 0.15
N PRO A 58 18.05 -20.49 0.60
CA PRO A 58 17.18 -19.63 -0.20
C PRO A 58 17.91 -18.36 -0.64
N VAL A 59 17.63 -17.90 -1.86
CA VAL A 59 17.99 -16.55 -2.29
C VAL A 59 16.95 -15.61 -1.70
N GLU A 60 17.34 -14.81 -0.72
CA GLU A 60 16.48 -13.79 -0.14
C GLU A 60 16.30 -12.62 -1.11
N GLY A 61 15.09 -12.06 -1.16
CA GLY A 61 14.84 -10.73 -1.70
C GLY A 61 15.01 -9.66 -0.63
N GLU A 62 14.97 -8.40 -1.01
CA GLU A 62 15.09 -7.26 -0.10
C GLU A 62 13.88 -6.34 -0.27
N ILE A 63 13.13 -6.08 0.80
CA ILE A 63 12.18 -4.97 0.83
C ILE A 63 12.91 -3.69 1.16
N ILE A 64 12.54 -2.61 0.49
CA ILE A 64 13.05 -1.27 0.77
C ILE A 64 11.88 -0.30 0.68
N GLY A 65 11.85 0.69 1.55
CA GLY A 65 10.84 1.75 1.44
C GLY A 65 11.05 2.85 2.45
N ARG A 66 10.20 3.86 2.35
CA ARG A 66 10.08 4.91 3.36
C ARG A 66 8.68 4.96 3.94
N VAL A 67 8.59 5.27 5.22
CA VAL A 67 7.33 5.69 5.84
C VAL A 67 7.27 7.22 5.83
N ILE A 68 6.22 7.78 5.23
CA ILE A 68 6.07 9.22 4.98
C ILE A 68 4.69 9.74 5.38
N ASP A 69 4.58 11.03 5.68
CA ASP A 69 3.29 11.72 5.78
C ASP A 69 2.63 11.80 4.40
N ALA A 70 1.40 11.31 4.27
CA ALA A 70 0.71 11.24 2.99
C ALA A 70 0.43 12.59 2.32
N LYS A 71 0.44 13.70 3.09
CA LYS A 71 0.17 15.06 2.59
C LYS A 71 1.46 15.82 2.33
N THR A 72 2.41 15.79 3.26
CA THR A 72 3.65 16.59 3.15
C THR A 72 4.81 15.82 2.52
N LEU A 73 4.66 14.49 2.35
CA LEU A 73 5.69 13.57 1.88
C LEU A 73 6.95 13.57 2.76
N SER A 74 6.85 14.14 3.97
CA SER A 74 7.95 14.21 4.91
C SER A 74 8.19 12.85 5.55
N PRO A 75 9.45 12.48 5.85
CA PRO A 75 9.75 11.21 6.48
C PRO A 75 9.15 11.13 7.89
N LEU A 76 8.77 9.91 8.29
CA LEU A 76 8.23 9.63 9.62
C LEU A 76 9.12 8.64 10.37
N LEU A 77 9.37 8.95 11.64
CA LEU A 77 9.78 7.95 12.64
C LEU A 77 8.57 7.07 12.93
N ALA A 78 8.64 5.82 12.53
CA ALA A 78 7.55 4.86 12.54
C ALA A 78 8.05 3.48 12.94
N THR A 79 7.16 2.67 13.50
CA THR A 79 7.38 1.24 13.68
C THR A 79 6.78 0.50 12.49
N VAL A 80 7.55 -0.45 11.94
CA VAL A 80 7.16 -1.33 10.84
C VAL A 80 7.14 -2.76 11.37
N GLU A 81 5.98 -3.41 11.28
CA GLU A 81 5.75 -4.80 11.65
C GLU A 81 5.52 -5.62 10.37
N ILE A 82 6.21 -6.75 10.23
CA ILE A 82 6.17 -7.58 9.03
C ILE A 82 5.63 -8.95 9.42
N TYR A 83 4.59 -9.38 8.72
CA TYR A 83 3.93 -10.65 8.95
C TYR A 83 4.01 -11.53 7.71
N ASP A 84 4.17 -12.83 7.90
CA ASP A 84 4.06 -13.80 6.82
C ASP A 84 2.59 -14.00 6.37
N SER A 85 2.40 -14.80 5.32
CA SER A 85 1.07 -15.13 4.79
C SER A 85 0.13 -15.85 5.77
N THR A 86 0.66 -16.41 6.86
CA THR A 86 -0.13 -17.09 7.91
C THR A 86 -0.47 -16.16 9.08
N GLY A 87 0.04 -14.93 9.07
CA GLY A 87 -0.18 -13.93 10.10
C GLY A 87 0.84 -13.98 11.25
N ASN A 88 1.91 -14.77 11.14
CA ASN A 88 2.97 -14.75 12.14
C ASN A 88 3.82 -13.50 11.98
N LEU A 89 4.12 -12.82 13.09
CA LEU A 89 5.07 -11.72 13.12
C LEU A 89 6.47 -12.26 12.85
N ILE A 90 7.11 -11.76 11.80
CA ILE A 90 8.47 -12.11 11.38
C ILE A 90 9.48 -11.16 11.99
N GLU A 91 9.21 -9.86 11.90
CA GLU A 91 10.14 -8.81 12.35
C GLU A 91 9.38 -7.54 12.72
N THR A 92 9.93 -6.81 13.70
CA THR A 92 9.52 -5.44 14.04
C THR A 92 10.75 -4.54 14.01
N MET A 93 10.66 -3.42 13.30
CA MET A 93 11.75 -2.44 13.21
C MET A 93 11.24 -1.01 13.27
N ASN A 94 12.14 -0.08 13.56
CA ASN A 94 11.86 1.36 13.47
C ASN A 94 12.51 1.93 12.22
N THR A 95 11.87 2.91 11.60
CA THR A 95 12.44 3.64 10.48
C THR A 95 13.60 4.54 10.90
N SER A 96 14.48 4.86 9.95
CA SER A 96 15.52 5.87 10.14
C SER A 96 14.93 7.28 10.24
N GLU A 97 15.75 8.29 10.53
CA GLU A 97 15.36 9.72 10.48
C GLU A 97 14.85 10.16 9.09
N LYS A 98 15.26 9.45 8.04
CA LYS A 98 14.77 9.65 6.67
C LYS A 98 13.53 8.82 6.35
N GLY A 99 12.93 8.18 7.37
CA GLY A 99 11.76 7.32 7.24
C GLY A 99 12.06 5.96 6.61
N GLU A 100 13.33 5.62 6.36
CA GLU A 100 13.70 4.44 5.58
C GLU A 100 13.61 3.15 6.41
N PHE A 101 13.21 2.05 5.77
CA PHE A 101 13.30 0.69 6.28
C PHE A 101 13.83 -0.25 5.18
N SER A 102 14.54 -1.31 5.59
CA SER A 102 14.96 -2.40 4.71
C SER A 102 15.04 -3.70 5.48
N LEU A 103 14.60 -4.80 4.86
CA LEU A 103 14.74 -6.15 5.39
C LEU A 103 14.94 -7.15 4.27
N ARG A 104 15.79 -8.15 4.50
CA ARG A 104 15.90 -9.31 3.62
C ARG A 104 14.94 -10.41 4.06
N LEU A 105 14.18 -10.94 3.12
CA LEU A 105 13.14 -11.92 3.35
C LEU A 105 13.22 -13.01 2.29
N LYS A 106 12.75 -14.21 2.66
CA LYS A 106 12.54 -15.27 1.66
C LYS A 106 11.47 -14.83 0.67
N GLU A 107 11.45 -15.48 -0.48
CA GLU A 107 10.37 -15.31 -1.45
C GLU A 107 9.01 -15.61 -0.81
N GLY A 108 8.03 -14.76 -1.11
CA GLY A 108 6.68 -14.91 -0.59
C GLY A 108 5.88 -13.62 -0.55
N LEU A 109 4.64 -13.75 -0.07
CA LEU A 109 3.74 -12.63 0.19
C LEU A 109 3.82 -12.28 1.67
N TYR A 110 4.12 -11.01 1.96
CA TYR A 110 4.22 -10.48 3.31
C TYR A 110 3.25 -9.32 3.49
N LYS A 111 2.61 -9.26 4.65
CA LYS A 111 1.85 -8.09 5.09
C LYS A 111 2.79 -7.20 5.89
N VAL A 112 2.85 -5.93 5.53
CA VAL A 112 3.66 -4.92 6.21
C VAL A 112 2.72 -3.88 6.80
N LYS A 113 2.80 -3.70 8.11
CA LYS A 113 2.03 -2.72 8.87
C LYS A 113 2.97 -1.63 9.37
N ALA A 114 2.66 -0.38 9.04
CA ALA A 114 3.40 0.78 9.54
C ALA A 114 2.53 1.59 10.50
N GLN A 115 3.13 2.08 11.58
CA GLN A 115 2.46 2.90 12.58
C GLN A 115 3.39 4.02 13.07
N ALA A 116 2.81 5.20 13.29
CA ALA A 116 3.51 6.36 13.84
C ALA A 116 2.57 7.16 14.74
N GLU A 117 3.13 7.90 15.70
CA GLU A 117 2.35 8.70 16.66
C GLU A 117 1.48 9.73 15.92
N LYS A 118 0.19 9.84 16.28
CA LYS A 118 -0.81 10.74 15.66
C LYS A 118 -1.22 10.36 14.23
N TYR A 119 -0.71 9.27 13.67
CA TYR A 119 -1.13 8.74 12.39
C TYR A 119 -2.07 7.55 12.56
N ILE A 120 -2.79 7.23 11.48
CA ILE A 120 -3.57 6.00 11.33
C ILE A 120 -2.63 4.89 10.87
N PRO A 121 -2.57 3.74 11.56
CA PRO A 121 -1.82 2.58 11.08
C PRO A 121 -2.28 2.15 9.68
N TYR A 122 -1.33 1.80 8.83
CA TYR A 122 -1.63 1.34 7.47
C TYR A 122 -0.98 -0.02 7.23
N GLU A 123 -1.74 -0.91 6.59
CA GLU A 123 -1.31 -2.26 6.22
C GLU A 123 -1.27 -2.37 4.70
N THR A 124 -0.19 -2.92 4.16
CA THR A 124 -0.07 -3.19 2.74
C THR A 124 0.72 -4.47 2.48
N ASN A 125 0.55 -5.05 1.30
CA ASN A 125 1.24 -6.27 0.93
C ASN A 125 2.51 -5.96 0.12
N PHE A 126 3.53 -6.79 0.35
CA PHE A 126 4.77 -6.86 -0.43
C PHE A 126 4.92 -8.26 -0.99
N VAL A 127 5.20 -8.36 -2.28
CA VAL A 127 5.60 -9.61 -2.94
C VAL A 127 7.12 -9.59 -3.04
N ILE A 128 7.75 -10.60 -2.45
CA ILE A 128 9.20 -10.74 -2.40
C ILE A 128 9.60 -11.81 -3.38
N GLU A 129 10.56 -11.48 -4.24
CA GLU A 129 11.17 -12.42 -5.17
C GLU A 129 12.64 -12.59 -4.81
N GLY A 130 13.12 -13.82 -4.82
CA GLY A 130 14.49 -14.13 -4.44
C GLY A 130 15.52 -13.35 -5.25
N GLY A 131 16.47 -12.69 -4.57
CA GLY A 131 17.57 -11.95 -5.19
C GLY A 131 17.18 -10.60 -5.80
N LYS A 132 15.91 -10.20 -5.70
CA LYS A 132 15.43 -8.90 -6.18
C LYS A 132 15.21 -7.91 -5.04
N LYS A 133 15.19 -6.63 -5.41
CA LYS A 133 14.77 -5.54 -4.52
C LYS A 133 13.33 -5.16 -4.84
N THR A 134 12.49 -5.12 -3.80
CA THR A 134 11.10 -4.68 -3.87
C THR A 134 10.99 -3.33 -3.16
N THR A 135 10.88 -2.25 -3.93
CA THR A 135 10.78 -0.89 -3.38
C THR A 135 9.33 -0.43 -3.32
N LYS A 136 8.83 -0.06 -2.14
CA LYS A 136 7.50 0.54 -1.97
C LYS A 136 7.44 1.41 -0.72
N ASP A 137 7.07 2.67 -0.91
CA ASP A 137 6.86 3.61 0.20
C ASP A 137 5.48 3.38 0.85
N ILE A 138 5.39 3.67 2.14
CA ILE A 138 4.18 3.60 2.95
C ILE A 138 3.81 5.02 3.38
N ALA A 139 2.71 5.54 2.84
CA ALA A 139 2.19 6.85 3.21
C ALA A 139 1.18 6.70 4.36
N LEU A 140 1.44 7.35 5.50
CA LEU A 140 0.54 7.35 6.65
C LEU A 140 -0.34 8.60 6.68
N LEU A 141 -1.61 8.41 7.03
CA LEU A 141 -2.59 9.47 7.17
C LEU A 141 -2.62 10.00 8.60
N LYS A 142 -2.40 11.30 8.77
CA LYS A 142 -2.48 11.94 10.09
C LYS A 142 -3.93 11.97 10.56
N LYS A 143 -4.18 11.72 11.84
CA LYS A 143 -5.52 11.87 12.44
C LYS A 143 -5.99 13.32 12.26
N LYS A 144 -7.27 13.51 11.90
CA LYS A 144 -7.87 14.82 11.58
C LYS A 144 -7.25 15.54 10.37
N MET A 145 -6.47 14.84 9.54
CA MET A 145 -5.97 15.39 8.28
C MET A 145 -7.15 15.80 7.40
N VAL A 146 -7.08 17.01 6.85
CA VAL A 146 -8.08 17.52 5.90
C VAL A 146 -7.47 17.56 4.50
N PHE A 147 -8.15 16.89 3.57
CA PHE A 147 -7.96 17.02 2.14
C PHE A 147 -9.05 17.94 1.60
N THR A 148 -8.64 19.04 0.99
CA THR A 148 -9.57 19.96 0.33
C THR A 148 -9.58 19.61 -1.15
N PHE A 149 -10.70 19.07 -1.63
CA PHE A 149 -10.87 18.78 -3.04
C PHE A 149 -11.59 19.96 -3.69
N ARG A 150 -10.87 20.61 -4.60
CA ARG A 150 -11.42 21.68 -5.43
C ARG A 150 -12.03 21.05 -6.70
N ASN A 151 -12.82 21.84 -7.43
CA ASN A 151 -13.39 21.45 -8.72
C ASN A 151 -14.45 20.34 -8.64
N ILE A 152 -15.13 20.20 -7.49
CA ILE A 152 -16.40 19.46 -7.41
C ILE A 152 -17.51 20.48 -7.66
N TYR A 153 -18.08 20.42 -8.87
CA TYR A 153 -19.08 21.35 -9.37
C TYR A 153 -20.49 20.75 -9.27
N PHE A 154 -21.44 21.63 -9.02
CA PHE A 154 -22.86 21.29 -8.96
C PHE A 154 -23.65 22.18 -9.91
N GLU A 155 -24.79 21.70 -10.38
CA GLU A 155 -25.75 22.53 -11.10
C GLU A 155 -26.18 23.75 -10.26
N PHE A 156 -26.50 24.84 -10.95
CA PHE A 156 -26.83 26.10 -10.28
C PHE A 156 -28.01 25.91 -9.33
N ASN A 157 -27.83 26.29 -8.06
CA ASN A 157 -28.83 26.12 -7.00
C ASN A 157 -29.32 24.66 -6.82
N LYS A 158 -28.47 23.68 -7.14
CA LYS A 158 -28.80 22.26 -7.03
C LYS A 158 -27.66 21.46 -6.40
N ALA A 159 -27.98 20.21 -6.07
CA ALA A 159 -27.04 19.20 -5.58
C ALA A 159 -26.64 18.18 -6.65
N ASP A 160 -27.15 18.32 -7.88
CA ASP A 160 -26.73 17.50 -9.02
C ASP A 160 -25.27 17.77 -9.34
N ILE A 161 -24.44 16.72 -9.24
CA ILE A 161 -23.00 16.78 -9.52
C ILE A 161 -22.80 16.90 -11.03
N LYS A 162 -21.99 17.87 -11.46
CA LYS A 162 -21.67 18.00 -12.88
C LYS A 162 -20.62 16.98 -13.34
N PRO A 163 -20.67 16.52 -14.61
CA PRO A 163 -19.74 15.52 -15.14
C PRO A 163 -18.26 15.86 -14.98
N GLU A 164 -17.89 17.14 -15.01
CA GLU A 164 -16.52 17.62 -14.84
C GLU A 164 -15.95 17.30 -13.44
N SER A 165 -16.80 16.96 -12.48
CA SER A 165 -16.41 16.60 -11.11
C SER A 165 -16.02 15.14 -10.96
N TYR A 166 -16.45 14.27 -11.89
CA TYR A 166 -16.24 12.82 -11.77
C TYR A 166 -14.76 12.43 -11.67
N PRO A 167 -13.81 13.02 -12.43
CA PRO A 167 -12.39 12.68 -12.27
C PRO A 167 -11.86 12.91 -10.84
N VAL A 168 -12.32 13.97 -10.16
CA VAL A 168 -11.93 14.26 -8.77
C VAL A 168 -12.58 13.26 -7.82
N LEU A 169 -13.85 12.91 -8.04
CA LEU A 169 -14.58 11.93 -7.23
C LEU A 169 -14.03 10.51 -7.39
N ASP A 170 -13.64 10.14 -8.60
CA ASP A 170 -12.99 8.85 -8.90
C ASP A 170 -11.64 8.77 -8.18
N SER A 171 -10.87 9.87 -8.16
CA SER A 171 -9.60 9.95 -7.42
C SER A 171 -9.81 9.79 -5.90
N ILE A 172 -10.87 10.39 -5.35
CA ILE A 172 -11.28 10.19 -3.95
C ILE A 172 -11.67 8.73 -3.70
N ALA A 173 -12.41 8.11 -4.62
CA ALA A 173 -12.80 6.72 -4.49
C ALA A 173 -11.60 5.78 -4.50
N LEU A 174 -10.61 6.02 -5.37
CA LEU A 174 -9.35 5.27 -5.39
C LEU A 174 -8.61 5.40 -4.05
N PHE A 175 -8.51 6.61 -3.50
CA PHE A 175 -7.94 6.84 -2.18
C PHE A 175 -8.68 6.04 -1.09
N LEU A 176 -10.01 6.06 -1.08
CA LEU A 176 -10.79 5.32 -0.08
C LEU A 176 -10.66 3.80 -0.25
N LYS A 177 -10.38 3.31 -1.46
CA LYS A 177 -10.09 1.89 -1.71
C LYS A 177 -8.69 1.50 -1.23
N GLU A 178 -7.70 2.37 -1.43
CA GLU A 178 -6.33 2.17 -0.95
C GLU A 178 -6.29 2.15 0.59
N TYR A 179 -7.08 2.98 1.26
CA TYR A 179 -7.17 3.04 2.73
C TYR A 179 -8.52 2.49 3.22
N PRO A 180 -8.76 1.16 3.18
CA PRO A 180 -10.09 0.57 3.37
C PRO A 180 -10.67 0.81 4.77
N ASN A 181 -9.81 1.01 5.78
CA ASN A 181 -10.23 1.19 7.16
C ASN A 181 -10.52 2.66 7.50
N VAL A 182 -10.24 3.60 6.61
CA VAL A 182 -10.37 5.03 6.93
C VAL A 182 -11.82 5.50 6.86
N LYS A 183 -12.21 6.26 7.88
CA LYS A 183 -13.50 6.97 8.00
C LYS A 183 -13.31 8.46 7.70
N VAL A 184 -14.16 9.02 6.86
CA VAL A 184 -14.07 10.41 6.39
C VAL A 184 -15.38 11.18 6.60
N GLU A 185 -15.24 12.46 6.94
CA GLU A 185 -16.31 13.45 6.85
C GLU A 185 -16.21 14.22 5.53
N ILE A 186 -17.32 14.29 4.79
CA ILE A 186 -17.53 15.06 3.58
C ILE A 186 -18.21 16.37 3.99
N GLY A 187 -17.44 17.43 4.10
CA GLY A 187 -17.88 18.77 4.46
C GLY A 187 -18.28 19.58 3.23
N GLY A 188 -19.55 19.97 3.11
CA GLY A 188 -20.02 20.88 2.07
C GLY A 188 -20.02 22.33 2.55
N HIS A 189 -19.56 23.25 1.71
CA HIS A 189 -19.50 24.69 2.01
C HIS A 189 -20.16 25.52 0.90
N THR A 190 -20.75 26.64 1.28
CA THR A 190 -21.25 27.66 0.35
C THR A 190 -20.45 28.95 0.47
N ASP A 191 -20.66 29.84 -0.48
CA ASP A 191 -20.25 31.24 -0.34
C ASP A 191 -21.27 32.03 0.51
N SER A 192 -20.96 33.29 0.82
CA SER A 192 -21.77 34.14 1.72
C SER A 192 -23.08 34.66 1.12
N ARG A 193 -23.42 34.32 -0.14
CA ARG A 193 -24.65 34.80 -0.78
C ARG A 193 -25.82 33.90 -0.44
N GLY A 194 -26.93 34.49 -0.05
CA GLY A 194 -28.15 33.79 0.37
C GLY A 194 -28.33 33.80 1.88
N SER A 195 -29.43 33.22 2.37
CA SER A 195 -29.66 33.11 3.82
C SER A 195 -28.90 31.91 4.41
N ASP A 196 -28.42 32.00 5.65
CA ASP A 196 -27.76 30.90 6.38
C ASP A 196 -28.56 29.59 6.32
N ALA A 197 -29.89 29.63 6.54
CA ALA A 197 -30.74 28.43 6.49
C ALA A 197 -30.74 27.74 5.12
N TYR A 198 -30.79 28.54 4.05
CA TYR A 198 -30.71 28.05 2.68
C TYR A 198 -29.32 27.47 2.38
N ASN A 199 -28.26 28.18 2.77
CA ASN A 199 -26.88 27.77 2.53
C ASN A 199 -26.53 26.48 3.29
N LEU A 200 -27.05 26.32 4.50
CA LEU A 200 -26.93 25.09 5.28
C LEU A 200 -27.64 23.92 4.58
N LYS A 201 -28.87 24.12 4.10
CA LYS A 201 -29.60 23.08 3.37
C LYS A 201 -28.90 22.68 2.07
N LEU A 202 -28.45 23.66 1.28
CA LEU A 202 -27.78 23.44 0.00
C LEU A 202 -26.46 22.68 0.18
N SER A 203 -25.62 23.13 1.13
CA SER A 203 -24.35 22.45 1.42
C SER A 203 -24.54 21.03 1.93
N GLN A 204 -25.55 20.77 2.77
CA GLN A 204 -25.86 19.41 3.23
C GLN A 204 -26.31 18.52 2.07
N ALA A 205 -27.18 19.02 1.20
CA ALA A 205 -27.64 18.26 0.02
C ALA A 205 -26.47 17.89 -0.90
N ARG A 206 -25.52 18.83 -1.11
CA ARG A 206 -24.31 18.59 -1.90
C ARG A 206 -23.37 17.57 -1.27
N ALA A 207 -23.13 17.66 0.04
CA ALA A 207 -22.34 16.67 0.76
C ALA A 207 -22.97 15.27 0.67
N ASN A 208 -24.31 15.19 0.79
CA ASN A 208 -25.06 13.95 0.60
C ASN A 208 -24.91 13.41 -0.83
N ALA A 209 -25.01 14.25 -1.86
CA ALA A 209 -24.85 13.83 -3.25
C ALA A 209 -23.47 13.21 -3.51
N VAL A 210 -22.40 13.82 -2.97
CA VAL A 210 -21.04 13.27 -3.06
C VAL A 210 -20.93 11.93 -2.35
N ARG A 211 -21.48 11.82 -1.13
CA ARG A 211 -21.54 10.56 -0.39
C ARG A 211 -22.25 9.46 -1.18
N GLU A 212 -23.42 9.77 -1.72
CA GLU A 212 -24.23 8.81 -2.49
C GLU A 212 -23.54 8.38 -3.78
N TYR A 213 -22.83 9.28 -4.46
CA TYR A 213 -22.01 8.95 -5.62
C TYR A 213 -20.93 7.92 -5.25
N LEU A 214 -20.16 8.17 -4.18
CA LEU A 214 -19.10 7.27 -3.72
C LEU A 214 -19.65 5.88 -3.33
N ILE A 215 -20.82 5.84 -2.70
CA ILE A 215 -21.48 4.58 -2.32
C ILE A 215 -21.96 3.83 -3.57
N LYS A 216 -22.75 4.48 -4.43
CA LYS A 216 -23.47 3.81 -5.53
C LYS A 216 -22.57 3.48 -6.71
N VAL A 217 -21.64 4.38 -7.07
CA VAL A 217 -20.80 4.23 -8.27
C VAL A 217 -19.53 3.47 -7.94
N HIS A 218 -18.95 3.68 -6.75
CA HIS A 218 -17.66 3.08 -6.39
C HIS A 218 -17.72 2.01 -5.29
N ASN A 219 -18.92 1.71 -4.78
CA ASN A 219 -19.16 0.69 -3.76
C ASN A 219 -18.37 0.94 -2.46
N ILE A 220 -18.23 2.21 -2.06
CA ILE A 220 -17.62 2.56 -0.78
C ILE A 220 -18.64 2.29 0.33
N SER A 221 -18.22 1.61 1.41
CA SER A 221 -19.09 1.32 2.55
C SER A 221 -19.68 2.63 3.14
N PRO A 222 -21.01 2.70 3.34
CA PRO A 222 -21.67 3.88 3.91
C PRO A 222 -21.17 4.29 5.30
N ASP A 223 -20.74 3.34 6.12
CA ASP A 223 -20.27 3.58 7.50
C ASP A 223 -18.94 4.35 7.56
N ARG A 224 -18.23 4.36 6.44
CA ARG A 224 -16.99 5.11 6.25
C ARG A 224 -17.22 6.57 5.90
N LEU A 225 -18.44 6.96 5.50
CA LEU A 225 -18.74 8.27 4.91
C LEU A 225 -19.78 9.03 5.73
N ILE A 226 -19.35 10.11 6.38
CA ILE A 226 -20.25 11.06 7.07
C ILE A 226 -20.41 12.29 6.18
N ALA A 227 -21.62 12.69 5.83
CA ALA A 227 -21.88 13.90 5.05
C ALA A 227 -22.39 15.03 5.95
N LYS A 228 -21.80 16.23 5.84
CA LYS A 228 -22.16 17.38 6.67
C LYS A 228 -22.11 18.69 5.89
N GLY A 229 -23.23 19.43 5.92
CA GLY A 229 -23.32 20.79 5.41
C GLY A 229 -22.88 21.80 6.47
N TYR A 230 -22.00 22.72 6.08
CA TYR A 230 -21.56 23.83 6.94
C TYR A 230 -22.14 25.19 6.51
N GLY A 231 -22.80 25.25 5.36
CA GLY A 231 -23.24 26.51 4.74
C GLY A 231 -22.07 27.48 4.59
N GLU A 232 -22.34 28.75 4.91
CA GLU A 232 -21.37 29.85 4.90
C GLU A 232 -20.64 30.01 6.23
N ARG A 233 -20.82 29.11 7.21
CA ARG A 233 -20.25 29.28 8.57
C ARG A 233 -18.74 29.05 8.64
N ARG A 234 -18.13 28.59 7.55
CA ARG A 234 -16.70 28.24 7.44
C ARG A 234 -16.10 28.73 6.12
N LEU A 235 -16.25 30.04 5.86
CA LEU A 235 -15.61 30.71 4.72
C LEU A 235 -14.09 30.65 4.88
N VAL A 236 -13.40 30.40 3.77
CA VAL A 236 -11.94 30.48 3.68
C VAL A 236 -11.47 31.86 3.24
N VAL A 237 -12.33 32.60 2.54
CA VAL A 237 -12.11 33.99 2.14
C VAL A 237 -13.28 34.83 2.62
N TYR A 238 -12.99 35.92 3.34
CA TYR A 238 -14.00 36.91 3.75
C TYR A 238 -13.35 38.29 4.00
N PRO A 239 -13.97 39.40 3.57
CA PRO A 239 -15.13 39.45 2.69
C PRO A 239 -14.77 38.97 1.27
N GLU A 240 -15.67 38.24 0.61
CA GLU A 240 -15.51 37.93 -0.81
C GLU A 240 -15.64 39.20 -1.67
N LYS A 241 -14.73 39.38 -2.62
CA LYS A 241 -14.69 40.56 -3.51
C LYS A 241 -14.80 40.18 -4.98
N THR A 242 -14.29 39.02 -5.37
CA THR A 242 -14.33 38.54 -6.76
C THR A 242 -15.06 37.20 -6.86
N GLU A 243 -15.50 36.81 -8.06
CA GLU A 243 -16.17 35.51 -8.24
C GLU A 243 -15.25 34.32 -7.89
N GLU A 244 -13.93 34.50 -8.02
CA GLU A 244 -12.93 33.54 -7.55
C GLU A 244 -12.98 33.34 -6.03
N ASP A 245 -13.17 34.41 -5.24
CA ASP A 245 -13.33 34.32 -3.79
C ASP A 245 -14.58 33.50 -3.43
N TYR A 246 -15.71 33.79 -4.08
CA TYR A 246 -16.94 33.01 -3.88
C TYR A 246 -16.73 31.54 -4.30
N GLN A 247 -16.04 31.29 -5.41
CA GLN A 247 -15.72 29.93 -5.86
C GLN A 247 -14.79 29.18 -4.89
N MET A 248 -13.87 29.86 -4.20
CA MET A 248 -13.04 29.26 -3.15
C MET A 248 -13.87 28.81 -1.95
N ASN A 249 -14.95 29.52 -1.62
CA ASN A 249 -15.85 29.15 -0.54
C ASN A 249 -16.80 28.00 -0.94
N ARG A 250 -17.21 27.92 -2.21
CA ARG A 250 -17.97 26.80 -2.79
C ARG A 250 -17.09 25.55 -3.00
N ARG A 251 -16.85 24.80 -1.93
CA ARG A 251 -15.95 23.64 -1.93
C ARG A 251 -16.51 22.45 -1.17
N VAL A 252 -15.87 21.31 -1.37
CA VAL A 252 -16.07 20.10 -0.58
C VAL A 252 -14.75 19.72 0.09
N GLU A 253 -14.79 19.47 1.39
CA GLU A 253 -13.64 19.02 2.17
C GLU A 253 -13.83 17.56 2.60
N PHE A 254 -12.75 16.82 2.64
CA PHE A 254 -12.69 15.46 3.20
C PHE A 254 -11.79 15.47 4.42
N THR A 255 -12.38 15.25 5.59
CA THR A 255 -11.63 15.18 6.85
C THR A 255 -11.49 13.73 7.29
N ILE A 256 -10.25 13.29 7.48
CA ILE A 256 -9.91 11.97 8.03
C ILE A 256 -10.29 11.95 9.51
N LEU A 257 -11.34 11.23 9.88
CA LEU A 257 -11.81 11.15 11.27
C LEU A 257 -11.03 10.11 12.08
N GLY A 258 -10.55 9.06 11.43
CA GLY A 258 -9.91 7.91 12.08
C GLY A 258 -10.13 6.64 11.27
N THR A 259 -10.17 5.50 11.96
CA THR A 259 -10.52 4.21 11.37
C THR A 259 -11.94 3.80 11.74
N ILE A 260 -12.55 2.91 10.96
CA ILE A 260 -13.65 2.08 11.42
C ILE A 260 -13.09 1.07 12.44
N GLU A 261 -13.76 0.94 13.57
CA GLU A 261 -13.49 -0.11 14.58
C GLU A 261 -14.21 -1.40 14.23
#